data_AF-A0A3S4LVP2-F1
#
_entry.id   AF-A0A3S4LVP2-F1
#
_cell.length_a   1.000
_cell.length_b   1.000
_cell.length_c   1.000
_cell.angle_alpha   90.00
_cell.angle_beta   90.00
_cell.angle_gamma   90.00
#
_symmetry.space_group_name_H-M   'P 1'
#
loop_
_entity.id
_entity.type
_entity.pdbx_description
1 polymer ?
#
loop_
_entity_poly.entity_id
_entity_poly.type
_entity_poly.pdbx_seq_one_letter_code
_entity_poly.pdbx_strand_id
1 'polypeptide(L)'
;MTNPKSHWVYDMEHDVLCVVGLGDHIGAVRFIAKKFYGLKRIYREEIPKWQEIIDENMIFYNAMVDDPEHYAWHLPRKYRLED
;
A
#
# COMPACT_ATOMS: atom_id res chain seq x y z
N MET A 1 -12.81 25.26 -3.11
CA MET A 1 -12.59 24.03 -2.34
C MET A 1 -11.83 23.08 -3.22
N THR A 2 -10.51 23.01 -3.05
CA THR A 2 -9.68 21.98 -3.68
C THR A 2 -10.22 20.64 -3.22
N ASN A 3 -10.86 19.88 -4.11
CA ASN A 3 -11.17 18.49 -3.84
C ASN A 3 -9.81 17.81 -3.63
N PRO A 4 -9.39 17.46 -2.40
CA PRO A 4 -8.15 16.72 -2.25
C PRO A 4 -8.40 15.45 -3.02
N LYS A 5 -7.64 15.20 -4.10
CA LYS A 5 -7.75 13.96 -4.86
C LYS A 5 -7.68 12.84 -3.84
N SER A 6 -8.82 12.21 -3.56
CA SER A 6 -8.91 11.27 -2.44
C SER A 6 -7.93 10.14 -2.71
N HIS A 7 -7.14 9.79 -1.70
CA HIS A 7 -6.23 8.65 -1.73
C HIS A 7 -6.95 7.53 -0.98
N TRP A 8 -7.04 6.34 -1.57
CA TRP A 8 -7.72 5.24 -0.88
C TRP A 8 -7.18 3.87 -1.26
N VAL A 9 -7.44 2.92 -0.37
CA VAL A 9 -7.28 1.48 -0.59
C VAL A 9 -8.63 0.84 -0.37
N TYR A 10 -9.06 0.02 -1.32
CA TYR A 10 -10.32 -0.72 -1.25
C TYR A 10 -10.03 -2.21 -1.24
N ASP A 11 -10.51 -2.92 -0.22
CA ASP A 11 -10.43 -4.37 -0.13
C ASP A 11 -11.73 -4.98 -0.68
N MET A 12 -11.61 -5.70 -1.79
CA MET A 12 -12.73 -6.32 -2.50
C MET A 12 -13.31 -7.52 -1.75
N GLU A 13 -12.48 -8.26 -1.01
CA GLU A 13 -12.89 -9.49 -0.31
C GLU A 13 -13.80 -9.16 0.89
N HIS A 14 -13.48 -8.10 1.63
CA HIS A 14 -14.22 -7.71 2.84
C HIS A 14 -15.15 -6.50 2.65
N ASP A 15 -15.21 -5.93 1.44
CA ASP A 15 -15.98 -4.71 1.11
C ASP A 15 -15.62 -3.51 2.02
N VAL A 16 -14.33 -3.19 2.09
CA VAL A 16 -13.80 -2.14 2.98
C VAL A 16 -13.06 -1.06 2.21
N LEU A 17 -13.55 0.17 2.30
CA LEU A 17 -12.87 1.36 1.76
C LEU A 17 -12.13 2.13 2.86
N CYS A 18 -10.81 2.27 2.71
CA CYS A 18 -9.97 3.09 3.58
C CYS A 18 -9.52 4.36 2.83
N VAL A 19 -10.08 5.50 3.21
CA VAL A 19 -9.67 6.82 2.70
C VAL A 19 -8.53 7.37 3.55
N VAL A 20 -7.44 7.80 2.91
CA VAL A 20 -6.19 8.22 3.53
C VAL A 20 -5.68 9.54 2.95
N GLY A 21 -4.68 10.12 3.62
CA GLY A 21 -3.90 11.23 3.08
C GLY A 21 -2.88 10.78 2.03
N LEU A 22 -2.29 11.74 1.34
CA LEU A 22 -1.19 11.50 0.40
C LEU A 22 -0.06 10.71 1.10
N GLY A 23 0.32 9.57 0.52
CA GLY A 23 1.43 8.73 0.98
C GLY A 23 1.10 7.72 2.08
N ASP A 24 -0.16 7.63 2.55
CA ASP A 24 -0.54 6.75 3.67
C ASP A 24 -1.33 5.49 3.26
N HIS A 25 -1.24 5.07 2.00
CA HIS A 25 -1.85 3.81 1.53
C HIS A 25 -1.31 2.59 2.30
N ILE A 26 -0.05 2.62 2.72
CA ILE A 26 0.53 1.55 3.55
C ILE A 26 -0.13 1.48 4.93
N GLY A 27 -0.57 2.62 5.48
CA GLY A 27 -1.35 2.68 6.71
C GLY A 27 -2.69 1.96 6.55
N ALA A 28 -3.40 2.21 5.44
CA ALA A 28 -4.63 1.52 5.08
C ALA A 28 -4.43 0.01 4.90
N VAL A 29 -3.42 -0.41 4.13
CA VAL A 29 -3.09 -1.84 3.95
C VAL A 29 -2.82 -2.51 5.30
N ARG A 30 -2.02 -1.87 6.15
CA ARG A 30 -1.71 -2.40 7.49
C ARG A 30 -2.95 -2.49 8.37
N PHE A 31 -3.87 -1.52 8.29
CA PHE A 31 -5.14 -1.59 8.99
C PHE A 31 -5.98 -2.78 8.50
N ILE A 32 -6.17 -2.91 7.19
CA ILE A 32 -6.96 -3.97 6.57
C ILE A 32 -6.38 -5.35 6.93
N ALA A 33 -5.08 -5.56 6.68
CA ALA A 33 -4.40 -6.82 6.96
C ALA A 33 -4.52 -7.23 8.44
N LYS A 34 -4.43 -6.27 9.37
CA LYS A 34 -4.58 -6.55 10.81
C LYS A 34 -6.01 -6.90 11.21
N LYS A 35 -6.98 -6.21 10.63
CA LYS A 35 -8.39 -6.29 11.07
C LYS A 35 -9.15 -7.43 10.41
N PHE A 36 -8.84 -7.72 9.15
CA PHE A 36 -9.61 -8.66 8.34
C PHE A 36 -8.81 -9.94 8.04
N TYR A 37 -7.51 -9.82 7.80
CA TYR A 37 -6.65 -10.98 7.48
C TYR A 37 -5.84 -11.54 8.66
N GLY A 38 -6.03 -10.99 9.87
CA GLY A 38 -5.39 -11.50 11.08
C GLY A 38 -3.89 -11.26 11.20
N LEU A 39 -3.32 -10.30 10.46
CA LEU A 39 -1.90 -9.94 10.56
C LEU A 39 -1.57 -9.49 12.00
N LYS A 40 -0.71 -10.24 12.69
CA LYS A 40 -0.18 -9.85 14.01
C LYS A 40 1.24 -9.32 13.90
N ARG A 41 2.07 -10.03 13.15
CA ARG A 41 3.49 -9.75 12.92
C ARG A 41 3.84 -10.18 11.50
N ILE A 42 4.78 -9.49 10.87
CA ILE A 42 5.30 -9.87 9.56
C ILE A 42 6.53 -10.73 9.79
N TYR A 43 6.44 -12.00 9.39
CA TYR A 43 7.59 -12.90 9.29
C TYR A 43 8.08 -12.94 7.84
N ARG A 44 9.37 -13.17 7.62
CA ARG A 44 9.99 -13.05 6.29
C ARG A 44 9.45 -14.11 5.33
N GLU A 45 9.23 -15.29 5.85
CA GLU A 45 8.62 -16.45 5.19
C GLU A 45 7.17 -16.21 4.78
N GLU A 46 6.46 -15.29 5.44
CA GLU A 46 5.06 -14.96 5.12
C GLU A 46 4.94 -13.78 4.13
N ILE A 47 6.04 -13.11 3.77
CA ILE A 47 6.01 -11.98 2.83
C ILE A 47 5.28 -12.34 1.52
N PRO A 48 5.55 -13.49 0.86
CA PRO A 48 4.87 -13.85 -0.38
C PRO A 48 3.34 -13.94 -0.22
N LYS A 49 2.87 -14.55 0.87
CA LYS A 49 1.44 -14.64 1.20
C LYS A 49 0.80 -13.27 1.35
N TRP A 50 1.48 -12.34 2.05
CA TRP A 50 0.95 -10.98 2.22
C TRP A 50 0.93 -10.20 0.91
N GLN A 51 1.93 -10.40 0.04
CA GLN A 51 1.94 -9.81 -1.30
C GLN A 51 0.77 -10.32 -2.14
N GLU A 52 0.53 -11.64 -2.13
CA GLU A 52 -0.60 -12.28 -2.83
C GLU A 52 -1.96 -11.73 -2.34
N ILE A 53 -2.18 -11.65 -1.02
CA ILE A 53 -3.41 -11.07 -0.46
C ILE A 53 -3.63 -9.62 -0.93
N ILE A 54 -2.57 -8.81 -0.97
CA ILE A 54 -2.66 -7.41 -1.38
C ILE A 54 -2.96 -7.32 -2.89
N ASP A 55 -2.25 -8.11 -3.70
CA ASP A 55 -2.37 -8.09 -5.16
C ASP A 55 -3.75 -8.56 -5.64
N GLU A 56 -4.27 -9.63 -5.03
CA GLU A 56 -5.55 -10.22 -5.45
C GLU A 56 -6.76 -9.47 -4.92
N ASN A 57 -6.69 -8.89 -3.71
CA ASN A 57 -7.87 -8.37 -3.04
C ASN A 57 -7.93 -6.85 -2.95
N MET A 58 -6.82 -6.12 -3.07
CA MET A 58 -6.79 -4.68 -2.78
C MET A 58 -6.59 -3.81 -4.02
N ILE A 59 -7.48 -2.84 -4.20
CA ILE A 59 -7.39 -1.80 -5.22
C ILE A 59 -6.85 -0.51 -4.59
N PHE A 60 -5.85 0.08 -5.24
CA PHE A 60 -5.24 1.33 -4.83
C PHE A 60 -5.66 2.47 -5.77
N TYR A 61 -5.96 3.65 -5.21
CA TYR A 61 -6.29 4.83 -5.99
C TYR A 61 -5.51 6.06 -5.57
N ASN A 62 -5.02 6.80 -6.56
CA ASN A 62 -4.05 7.88 -6.40
C ASN A 62 -2.87 7.49 -5.50
N ALA A 63 -2.53 6.22 -5.47
CA ALA A 63 -1.32 5.72 -4.85
C ALA A 63 -0.25 5.87 -5.90
N MET A 64 0.81 6.64 -5.64
CA MET A 64 1.96 6.73 -6.56
C MET A 64 2.82 5.45 -6.48
N VAL A 65 2.17 4.29 -6.44
CA VAL A 65 2.75 2.95 -6.18
C VAL A 65 3.29 2.29 -7.45
N ASP A 66 2.80 2.73 -8.59
CA ASP A 66 3.14 2.24 -9.92
C ASP A 66 4.14 3.14 -10.65
N ASP A 67 4.63 4.20 -10.00
CA ASP A 67 5.71 5.05 -10.48
C ASP A 67 7.04 4.63 -9.82
N PRO A 68 7.87 3.82 -10.51
CA PRO A 68 9.15 3.36 -9.96
C PRO A 68 10.12 4.52 -9.75
N GLU A 69 10.03 5.59 -10.55
CA GLU A 69 10.87 6.77 -10.40
C GLU A 69 10.53 7.47 -9.09
N HIS A 70 9.23 7.67 -8.80
CA HIS A 70 8.77 8.25 -7.55
C HIS A 70 9.35 7.51 -6.32
N TYR A 71 9.35 6.19 -6.33
CA TYR A 71 9.96 5.41 -5.26
C TYR A 71 11.49 5.52 -5.23
N ALA A 72 12.15 5.49 -6.39
CA ALA A 72 13.60 5.63 -6.47
C ALA A 72 14.11 6.94 -5.86
N TRP A 73 13.39 8.05 -6.02
CA TRP A 73 13.70 9.35 -5.39
C TRP A 73 13.70 9.30 -3.86
N HIS A 74 12.85 8.46 -3.28
CA HIS A 74 12.67 8.31 -1.83
C HIS A 74 13.52 7.19 -1.22
N LEU A 75 14.20 6.37 -2.04
CA LEU A 75 15.13 5.37 -1.54
C LEU A 75 16.39 6.03 -0.93
N PRO A 76 16.99 5.40 0.11
CA PRO A 76 18.32 5.75 0.57
C PRO A 76 19.30 5.77 -0.59
N ARG A 77 20.22 6.74 -0.58
CA ARG A 77 21.11 7.04 -1.70
C ARG A 77 21.85 5.81 -2.27
N LYS A 78 22.18 4.82 -1.43
CA LYS A 78 22.81 3.54 -1.80
C LYS A 78 21.96 2.60 -2.68
N TYR A 79 20.67 2.91 -2.89
CA TYR A 79 19.74 2.13 -3.70
C TYR A 79 19.17 2.92 -4.88
N ARG A 80 19.59 4.18 -5.07
CA ARG A 80 19.30 4.92 -6.29
C ARG A 80 20.28 4.38 -7.33
N LEU A 81 19.76 3.79 -8.41
CA LEU A 81 20.58 3.43 -9.56
C LEU A 81 21.23 4.73 -10.05
N GLU A 82 22.55 4.87 -9.86
CA GLU A 82 23.31 5.99 -10.42
C GLU A 82 23.46 5.77 -11.93
N ASP A 83 23.23 6.83 -12.71
CA ASP A 83 23.73 6.95 -14.09
C ASP A 83 25.26 7.11 -14.11
#